data_AF-A0A4S1FWR0-F1
#
_entry.id   AF-A0A4S1FWR0-F1
#
_cell.length_a   1.000
_cell.length_b   1.000
_cell.length_c   1.000
_cell.angle_alpha   90.00
_cell.angle_beta   90.00
_cell.angle_gamma   90.00
#
_symmetry.space_group_name_H-M   'P 1'
#
loop_
_entity.id
_entity.type
_entity.pdbx_description
1 polymer ?
#
loop_
_entity_poly.entity_id
_entity_poly.type
_entity_poly.pdbx_seq_one_letter_code
_entity_poly.pdbx_strand_id
1 'polypeptide(L)'
;SEIAYQNAVSYSKDRLQGRSLSGAKAPDKKADPIIIHPDIRRSLMTMKAYNEAGRALALWTAIKSDVAHRSGDDKDRQAADDYTGLMTPVVKGVLTDKGFDHAVMA
;
A
#
# COMPACT_ATOMS: atom_id res chain seq x y z
N SER A 1 0.79 -1.30 5.96
CA SER A 1 2.23 -1.44 6.25
C SER A 1 2.91 -2.10 5.06
N GLU A 2 4.04 -1.54 4.58
CA GLU A 2 4.79 -2.07 3.42
C GLU A 2 5.42 -3.43 3.72
N ILE A 3 6.13 -3.53 4.84
CA ILE A 3 6.84 -4.77 5.21
C ILE A 3 5.87 -5.92 5.48
N ALA A 4 4.72 -5.64 6.09
CA ALA A 4 3.67 -6.63 6.31
C ALA A 4 3.16 -7.20 4.99
N TYR A 5 2.88 -6.34 4.00
CA TYR A 5 2.49 -6.76 2.65
C TYR A 5 3.56 -7.64 1.99
N GLN A 6 4.83 -7.22 2.01
CA GLN A 6 5.93 -7.97 1.38
C GLN A 6 6.08 -9.38 1.99
N ASN A 7 6.01 -9.48 3.32
CA ASN A 7 6.03 -10.75 4.04
C ASN A 7 4.83 -11.63 3.69
N ALA A 8 3.62 -11.06 3.67
CA ALA A 8 2.40 -11.78 3.31
C ALA A 8 2.44 -12.32 1.87
N VAL A 9 2.97 -11.54 0.92
CA VAL A 9 3.18 -11.99 -0.47
C VAL A 9 4.16 -13.15 -0.52
N SER A 10 5.29 -13.05 0.19
CA SER A 10 6.29 -14.12 0.22
C SER A 10 5.68 -15.41 0.78
N TYR A 11 5.04 -15.33 1.94
CA TYR A 11 4.39 -16.47 2.58
C TYR A 11 3.31 -17.10 1.69
N SER A 12 2.49 -16.27 1.02
CA SER A 12 1.39 -16.75 0.18
C SER A 12 1.85 -17.53 -1.06
N LYS A 13 3.08 -17.29 -1.53
CA LYS A 13 3.68 -18.03 -2.66
C LYS A 13 4.12 -19.44 -2.26
N ASP A 14 4.48 -19.63 -0.99
CA ASP A 14 5.05 -20.89 -0.50
C ASP A 14 4.02 -21.76 0.22
N ARG A 15 3.06 -21.14 0.92
CA ARG A 15 2.04 -21.85 1.70
C ARG A 15 1.07 -22.61 0.78
N LEU A 16 1.08 -23.94 0.86
CA LEU A 16 0.18 -24.82 0.10
C LEU A 16 -1.10 -25.12 0.89
N GLN A 17 -2.28 -24.80 0.33
CA GLN A 17 -3.56 -25.12 0.96
C GLN A 17 -4.73 -25.08 -0.04
N GLY A 18 -5.55 -26.13 -0.07
CA GLY A 18 -6.71 -26.23 -0.96
C GLY A 18 -6.32 -26.32 -2.45
N ARG A 19 -7.33 -26.32 -3.32
CA ARG A 19 -7.15 -26.29 -4.78
C ARG A 19 -7.80 -25.05 -5.36
N SER A 20 -7.28 -24.56 -6.47
CA SER A 20 -7.90 -23.46 -7.21
C SER A 20 -9.32 -23.77 -7.61
N LEU A 21 -10.17 -22.74 -7.63
CA LEU A 21 -11.50 -22.79 -8.22
C LEU A 21 -11.48 -23.07 -9.73
N SER A 22 -10.36 -22.79 -10.40
CA SER A 22 -10.18 -23.00 -11.85
C SER A 22 -9.37 -24.27 -12.19
N GLY A 23 -9.33 -25.24 -11.26
CA GLY A 23 -8.55 -26.47 -11.39
C GLY A 23 -7.11 -26.35 -10.88
N ALA A 24 -6.51 -27.50 -10.55
CA ALA A 24 -5.21 -27.57 -9.89
C ALA A 24 -4.12 -26.76 -10.63
N LYS A 25 -3.43 -25.88 -9.89
CA LYS A 25 -2.32 -25.05 -10.41
C LYS A 25 -0.95 -25.64 -10.12
N ALA A 26 -0.83 -26.45 -9.07
CA ALA A 26 0.32 -27.29 -8.78
C ALA A 26 -0.14 -28.76 -8.75
N PRO A 27 -0.37 -29.38 -9.92
CA PRO A 27 -0.94 -30.72 -10.03
C PRO A 27 -0.03 -31.80 -9.42
N ASP A 28 1.27 -31.56 -9.42
CA ASP A 28 2.33 -32.38 -8.83
C ASP A 28 2.40 -32.30 -7.30
N LYS A 29 1.75 -31.30 -6.68
CA LYS A 29 1.75 -31.09 -5.23
C LYS A 29 0.43 -31.52 -4.60
N LYS A 30 0.43 -31.70 -3.27
CA LYS A 30 -0.77 -32.06 -2.49
C LYS A 30 -1.86 -30.97 -2.49
N ALA A 31 -1.48 -29.71 -2.69
CA ALA A 31 -2.37 -28.55 -2.73
C ALA A 31 -1.72 -27.42 -3.55
N ASP A 32 -2.49 -26.41 -3.90
CA ASP A 32 -2.01 -25.23 -4.61
C ASP A 32 -1.52 -24.15 -3.62
N PRO A 33 -0.54 -23.30 -4.00
CA PRO A 33 -0.13 -22.15 -3.20
C PRO A 33 -1.28 -21.17 -2.95
N ILE A 34 -1.43 -20.63 -1.74
CA ILE A 34 -2.60 -19.83 -1.40
C ILE A 34 -2.73 -18.51 -2.18
N ILE A 35 -1.63 -18.00 -2.75
CA ILE A 35 -1.64 -16.80 -3.60
C ILE A 35 -2.55 -16.91 -4.83
N ILE A 36 -2.95 -18.13 -5.23
CA ILE A 36 -3.88 -18.32 -6.35
C ILE A 36 -5.34 -18.06 -5.97
N HIS A 37 -5.68 -18.07 -4.67
CA HIS A 37 -7.06 -17.95 -4.22
C HIS A 37 -7.57 -16.52 -4.36
N PRO A 38 -8.81 -16.30 -4.83
CA PRO A 38 -9.33 -14.96 -5.09
C PRO A 38 -9.29 -14.04 -3.88
N ASP A 39 -9.62 -14.55 -2.69
CA ASP A 39 -9.65 -13.74 -1.47
C ASP A 39 -8.25 -13.30 -1.01
N ILE A 40 -7.26 -14.20 -1.09
CA ILE A 40 -5.85 -13.87 -0.83
C ILE A 40 -5.37 -12.81 -1.83
N ARG A 41 -5.67 -12.98 -3.13
CA ARG A 41 -5.31 -11.97 -4.15
C ARG A 41 -5.97 -10.63 -3.89
N ARG A 42 -7.25 -10.63 -3.52
CA ARG A 42 -8.01 -9.42 -3.17
C ARG A 42 -7.32 -8.68 -2.01
N SER A 43 -7.04 -9.38 -0.91
CA SER A 43 -6.39 -8.80 0.26
C SER A 43 -4.99 -8.27 -0.05
N LEU A 44 -4.16 -9.05 -0.75
CA LEU A 44 -2.81 -8.62 -1.17
C LEU A 44 -2.87 -7.40 -2.10
N MET A 45 -3.80 -7.36 -3.06
CA MET A 45 -3.96 -6.23 -3.97
C MET A 45 -4.47 -4.97 -3.28
N THR A 46 -5.38 -5.10 -2.31
CA THR A 46 -5.82 -3.97 -1.47
C THR A 46 -4.63 -3.36 -0.74
N MET A 47 -3.83 -4.19 -0.05
CA MET A 47 -2.64 -3.71 0.67
C MET A 47 -1.64 -3.02 -0.27
N LYS A 48 -1.35 -3.64 -1.43
CA LYS A 48 -0.45 -3.09 -2.45
C LYS A 48 -0.91 -1.71 -2.91
N ALA A 49 -2.18 -1.60 -3.33
CA ALA A 49 -2.74 -0.38 -3.89
C ALA A 49 -2.64 0.79 -2.91
N TYR A 50 -3.03 0.58 -1.66
CA TYR A 50 -2.93 1.63 -0.64
C TYR A 50 -1.48 1.94 -0.24
N ASN A 51 -0.60 0.94 -0.14
CA ASN A 51 0.80 1.21 0.22
C ASN A 51 1.50 2.04 -0.87
N GLU A 52 1.29 1.72 -2.15
CA GLU A 52 1.85 2.47 -3.28
C GLU A 52 1.24 3.89 -3.38
N ALA A 53 -0.08 4.02 -3.30
CA ALA A 53 -0.76 5.31 -3.32
C ALA A 53 -0.39 6.18 -2.12
N GLY A 54 -0.30 5.60 -0.93
CA GLY A 54 0.10 6.29 0.29
C GLY A 54 1.54 6.81 0.22
N ARG A 55 2.45 6.02 -0.35
CA ARG A 55 3.83 6.44 -0.62
C ARG A 55 3.88 7.60 -1.60
N ALA A 56 3.13 7.52 -2.70
CA ALA A 56 3.05 8.60 -3.68
C ALA A 56 2.50 9.89 -3.07
N LEU A 57 1.43 9.80 -2.28
CA LEU A 57 0.83 10.94 -1.59
C LEU A 57 1.80 11.59 -0.61
N ALA A 58 2.47 10.79 0.23
CA ALA A 58 3.42 11.30 1.22
C ALA A 58 4.61 12.01 0.55
N LEU A 59 5.17 11.42 -0.52
CA LEU A 59 6.24 12.05 -1.28
C LEU A 59 5.78 13.33 -1.99
N TRP A 60 4.56 13.35 -2.52
CA TRP A 60 4.00 14.54 -3.13
C TRP A 60 3.80 15.69 -2.11
N THR A 61 3.27 15.39 -0.93
CA THR A 61 3.17 16.37 0.16
C THR A 61 4.56 16.86 0.60
N ALA A 62 5.56 15.98 0.64
CA ALA A 62 6.94 16.38 0.95
C ALA A 62 7.52 17.33 -0.11
N ILE A 63 7.29 17.07 -1.41
CA ILE A 63 7.68 17.98 -2.50
C ILE A 63 7.02 19.35 -2.32
N LYS A 64 5.73 19.40 -1.95
CA LYS A 64 5.05 20.67 -1.68
C LYS A 64 5.64 21.39 -0.47
N SER A 65 6.02 20.64 0.57
CA SER A 65 6.76 21.22 1.69
C SER A 65 8.08 21.86 1.25
N ASP A 66 8.87 21.19 0.40
CA ASP A 66 10.10 21.79 -0.14
C ASP A 66 9.84 23.07 -0.94
N VAL A 67 8.80 23.09 -1.80
CA VAL A 67 8.41 24.27 -2.57
C VAL A 67 8.02 25.44 -1.66
N ALA A 68 7.23 25.18 -0.61
CA ALA A 68 6.79 26.19 0.36
C ALA A 68 7.98 26.90 1.04
N HIS A 69 9.06 26.16 1.32
CA HIS A 69 10.25 26.67 2.01
C HIS A 69 11.31 27.25 1.07
N ARG A 70 11.39 26.79 -0.19
CA ARG A 70 12.56 27.04 -1.06
C ARG A 70 12.25 27.73 -2.38
N SER A 71 10.99 27.86 -2.78
CA SER A 71 10.66 28.55 -4.03
C SER A 71 11.04 30.04 -3.96
N GLY A 72 11.51 30.59 -5.08
CA GLY A 72 11.75 32.02 -5.24
C GLY A 72 10.51 32.81 -5.67
N ASP A 73 9.40 32.13 -5.97
CA ASP A 73 8.10 32.74 -6.30
C ASP A 73 7.15 32.64 -5.09
N ASP A 74 6.72 33.79 -4.57
CA ASP A 74 5.82 33.87 -3.42
C ASP A 74 4.45 33.22 -3.68
N LYS A 75 3.96 33.21 -4.92
CA LYS A 75 2.69 32.54 -5.26
C LYS A 75 2.79 31.04 -5.11
N ASP A 76 3.89 30.46 -5.60
CA ASP A 76 4.15 29.03 -5.49
C ASP A 76 4.37 28.63 -4.03
N ARG A 77 5.05 29.49 -3.24
CA ARG A 77 5.22 29.26 -1.80
C ARG A 77 3.89 29.18 -1.08
N GLN A 78 3.00 30.16 -1.29
CA GLN A 78 1.69 30.19 -0.63
C GLN A 78 0.83 28.99 -1.02
N ALA A 79 0.72 28.69 -2.32
CA ALA A 79 -0.08 27.57 -2.80
C ALA A 79 0.43 26.22 -2.27
N ALA A 80 1.74 26.08 -2.12
CA ALA A 80 2.36 24.87 -1.58
C ALA A 80 2.19 24.76 -0.05
N ASP A 81 2.24 25.89 0.67
CA ASP A 81 1.97 25.96 2.11
C ASP A 81 0.51 25.58 2.41
N ASP A 82 -0.44 26.17 1.68
CA ASP A 82 -1.88 25.86 1.80
C ASP A 82 -2.16 24.36 1.56
N TYR A 83 -1.55 23.79 0.50
CA TYR A 83 -1.66 22.37 0.19
C TYR A 83 -1.08 21.51 1.32
N THR A 84 0.09 21.87 1.83
CA THR A 84 0.77 21.11 2.89
C THR A 84 -0.03 21.17 4.19
N GLY A 85 -0.58 22.33 4.54
CA GLY A 85 -1.45 22.53 5.70
C GLY A 85 -2.70 21.65 5.66
N LEU A 86 -3.33 21.52 4.49
CA LEU A 86 -4.48 20.63 4.31
C LEU A 86 -4.10 19.15 4.33
N MET A 87 -3.01 18.78 3.67
CA MET A 87 -2.71 17.37 3.41
C MET A 87 -1.96 16.67 4.54
N THR A 88 -1.23 17.39 5.38
CA THR A 88 -0.52 16.80 6.53
C THR A 88 -1.43 15.98 7.45
N PRO A 89 -2.60 16.47 7.91
CA PRO A 89 -3.50 15.66 8.73
C PRO A 89 -4.11 14.48 7.96
N VAL A 90 -4.34 14.61 6.65
CA VAL A 90 -4.84 13.51 5.81
C VAL A 90 -3.80 12.39 5.70
N VAL A 91 -2.55 12.76 5.38
CA VAL A 91 -1.42 11.82 5.32
C VAL A 91 -1.26 11.12 6.65
N LYS A 92 -1.27 11.87 7.77
CA LYS A 92 -1.19 11.26 9.09
C LYS A 92 -2.35 10.30 9.31
N GLY A 93 -3.59 10.79 9.30
CA GLY A 93 -4.76 10.02 9.73
C GLY A 93 -4.99 8.78 8.86
N VAL A 94 -5.07 8.97 7.55
CA VAL A 94 -5.39 7.89 6.61
C VAL A 94 -4.28 6.84 6.60
N LEU A 95 -3.01 7.24 6.55
CA LEU A 95 -1.91 6.28 6.46
C LEU A 95 -1.65 5.54 7.77
N THR A 96 -1.91 6.14 8.94
CA THR A 96 -1.82 5.41 10.20
C THR A 96 -2.92 4.36 10.32
N ASP A 97 -4.16 4.71 9.99
CA ASP A 97 -5.31 3.80 10.10
C ASP A 97 -5.18 2.65 9.10
N LYS A 98 -4.93 2.97 7.82
CA LYS A 98 -4.71 1.94 6.80
C LYS A 98 -3.41 1.16 7.04
N GLY A 99 -2.41 1.81 7.63
CA GLY A 99 -1.16 1.19 8.05
C GLY A 99 -1.39 0.01 8.98
N PHE A 100 -2.23 0.22 10.00
CA PHE A 100 -2.66 -0.78 10.98
C PHE A 100 -3.58 -1.84 10.35
N ASP A 101 -4.62 -1.43 9.63
CA ASP A 101 -5.55 -2.35 8.96
C ASP A 101 -4.80 -3.38 8.09
N HIS A 102 -3.82 -2.93 7.30
CA HIS A 102 -3.03 -3.82 6.46
C HIS A 102 -2.11 -4.75 7.26
N ALA A 103 -1.65 -4.33 8.44
CA ALA A 103 -0.87 -5.22 9.30
C ALA A 103 -1.74 -6.35 9.88
N VAL A 104 -3.04 -6.10 10.08
CA VAL A 104 -4.02 -7.13 10.49
C VAL A 104 -4.39 -8.06 9.34
N MET A 105 -4.45 -7.53 8.10
CA MET A 105 -4.75 -8.32 6.91
C MET A 105 -3.60 -9.23 6.43
N ALA A 106 -2.36 -8.93 6.84
CA ALA A 106 -1.15 -9.62 6.42
C ALA A 106 -0.91 -10.93 7.19
#